data_AF-A0A934Z4A2-F1
#
_entry.id   AF-A0A934Z4A2-F1
#
_cell.length_a   1.000
_cell.length_b   1.000
_cell.length_c   1.000
_cell.angle_alpha   90.00
_cell.angle_beta   90.00
_cell.angle_gamma   90.00
#
_symmetry.space_group_name_H-M   'P 1'
#
loop_
_entity.id
_entity.type
_entity.pdbx_description
1 polymer ?
#
loop_
_entity_poly.entity_id
_entity_poly.type
_entity_poly.pdbx_seq_one_letter_code
_entity_poly.pdbx_strand_id
1 'polypeptide(L)'
;MTERRPTPWRTPPAVLAMLVAGTAAVLVAYGAAWLPGGAPRWASWAMVMGVVLLVPGTLLLGTLRRGRNSTRLVVVATALGLLLLVAFGSALLLPATGAEEALLLGLPRRAAIIIYGVGLVPILFLPWAFARDFRDVGLDAARLEALRRECARVAPGRVPPP
;
A
#
# COMPACT_ATOMS: atom_id res chain seq x y z
N MET A 1 2.92 34.91 19.74
CA MET A 1 2.43 33.64 19.18
C MET A 1 1.97 33.90 17.75
N THR A 2 2.80 33.57 16.76
CA THR A 2 2.48 33.71 15.34
C THR A 2 1.75 32.45 14.88
N GLU A 3 0.47 32.60 14.61
CA GLU A 3 -0.42 31.58 14.07
C GLU A 3 0.08 31.17 12.67
N ARG A 4 0.81 30.05 12.58
CA ARG A 4 1.15 29.46 11.28
C ARG A 4 -0.15 28.94 10.66
N ARG A 5 -0.70 29.66 9.69
CA ARG A 5 -1.77 29.13 8.83
C ARG A 5 -1.35 27.78 8.27
N PRO A 6 -2.19 26.72 8.34
CA PRO A 6 -1.89 25.47 7.68
C PRO A 6 -1.73 25.75 6.19
N THR A 7 -0.56 25.42 5.64
CA THR A 7 -0.33 25.50 4.21
C THR A 7 -1.35 24.61 3.51
N PRO A 8 -1.96 25.06 2.40
CA PRO A 8 -2.87 24.20 1.64
C PRO A 8 -2.10 22.95 1.24
N TRP A 9 -2.67 21.78 1.54
CA TRP A 9 -2.10 20.47 1.20
C TRP A 9 -1.91 20.39 -0.32
N ARG A 10 -0.72 20.74 -0.81
CA ARG A 10 -0.41 20.57 -2.23
C ARG A 10 -0.01 19.13 -2.45
N THR A 11 -0.97 18.30 -2.86
CA THR A 11 -0.65 16.97 -3.39
C THR A 11 0.27 17.16 -4.59
N PRO A 12 1.45 16.50 -4.63
CA PRO A 12 2.33 16.58 -5.78
C PRO A 12 1.56 16.11 -7.03
N PRO A 13 1.66 16.84 -8.16
CA PRO A 13 0.96 16.45 -9.38
C PRO A 13 1.35 15.05 -9.84
N ALA A 14 2.57 14.59 -9.54
CA ALA A 14 3.03 13.24 -9.80
C ALA A 14 2.19 12.16 -9.10
N VAL A 15 1.87 12.33 -7.81
CA VAL A 15 1.07 11.35 -7.04
C VAL A 15 -0.36 11.30 -7.59
N LEU A 16 -0.93 12.47 -7.91
CA LEU A 16 -2.25 12.54 -8.52
C LEU A 16 -2.25 11.87 -9.91
N ALA A 17 -1.24 12.13 -10.73
CA ALA A 17 -1.09 11.51 -12.04
C ALA A 17 -0.98 9.99 -11.96
N MET A 18 -0.23 9.45 -10.98
CA MET A 18 -0.18 8.01 -10.73
C MET A 18 -1.56 7.43 -10.41
N LEU A 19 -2.33 8.09 -9.55
CA LEU A 19 -3.67 7.62 -9.18
C LEU A 19 -4.64 7.68 -10.36
N VAL A 20 -4.63 8.77 -11.11
CA VAL A 20 -5.51 8.95 -12.28
C VAL A 20 -5.13 7.96 -13.38
N ALA A 21 -3.84 7.88 -13.75
CA ALA A 21 -3.37 6.94 -14.76
C ALA A 21 -3.61 5.49 -14.35
N GLY A 22 -3.37 5.16 -13.07
CA GLY A 22 -3.63 3.84 -12.53
C GLY A 22 -5.11 3.45 -12.59
N THR A 23 -5.99 4.36 -12.17
CA THR A 23 -7.45 4.16 -12.25
C THR A 23 -7.90 3.98 -13.69
N ALA A 24 -7.43 4.85 -14.60
CA ALA A 24 -7.75 4.75 -16.02
C ALA A 24 -7.28 3.42 -16.61
N ALA A 25 -6.06 2.97 -16.30
CA ALA A 25 -5.54 1.69 -16.77
C ALA A 25 -6.37 0.49 -16.28
N VAL A 26 -6.81 0.50 -15.02
CA VAL A 26 -7.73 -0.53 -14.48
C VAL A 26 -9.08 -0.50 -15.20
N LEU A 27 -9.66 0.68 -15.42
CA LEU A 27 -10.94 0.81 -16.12
C LEU A 27 -10.84 0.33 -17.57
N VAL A 28 -9.76 0.68 -18.27
CA VAL A 28 -9.52 0.23 -19.65
C VAL A 28 -9.32 -1.28 -19.69
N ALA A 29 -8.55 -1.85 -18.77
CA ALA A 29 -8.36 -3.29 -18.67
C ALA A 29 -9.67 -4.04 -18.39
N TYR A 30 -10.49 -3.51 -17.49
CA TYR A 30 -11.77 -4.10 -17.14
C TYR A 30 -12.77 -3.99 -18.28
N GLY A 31 -12.88 -2.81 -18.90
CA GLY A 31 -13.72 -2.60 -20.09
C GLY A 31 -13.30 -3.48 -21.26
N ALA A 32 -12.02 -3.85 -21.34
CA ALA A 32 -11.52 -4.75 -22.36
C ALA A 32 -12.13 -6.17 -22.30
N ALA A 33 -12.68 -6.56 -21.15
CA ALA A 33 -13.37 -7.84 -20.99
C ALA A 33 -14.68 -7.94 -21.79
N TRP A 34 -15.25 -6.80 -22.21
CA TRP A 34 -16.50 -6.75 -22.98
C TRP A 34 -16.28 -6.65 -24.49
N LEU A 35 -15.03 -6.70 -24.98
CA LEU A 35 -14.80 -6.73 -26.42
C LEU A 35 -15.23 -8.07 -27.04
N PRO A 36 -15.79 -8.03 -28.26
CA PRO A 36 -16.06 -9.25 -29.02
C PRO A 36 -14.74 -9.99 -29.29
N GLY A 37 -14.71 -11.29 -28.98
CA GLY A 37 -13.50 -12.12 -29.06
C GLY A 37 -12.75 -12.32 -27.74
N GLY A 38 -13.25 -11.74 -26.64
CA GLY A 38 -12.67 -11.89 -25.30
C GLY A 38 -11.57 -10.88 -24.99
N ALA A 39 -11.06 -10.94 -23.77
CA ALA A 39 -10.09 -9.96 -23.29
C ALA A 39 -8.75 -10.06 -24.06
N PRO A 40 -8.28 -8.97 -24.70
CA PRO A 40 -7.01 -8.98 -25.39
C PRO A 40 -5.83 -9.09 -24.40
N ARG A 41 -4.70 -9.67 -24.83
CA ARG A 41 -3.54 -9.94 -23.96
C ARG A 41 -2.97 -8.70 -23.27
N TRP A 42 -3.06 -7.53 -23.90
CA TRP A 42 -2.60 -6.28 -23.32
C TRP A 42 -3.45 -5.83 -22.12
N ALA A 43 -4.72 -6.27 -22.02
CA ALA A 43 -5.61 -5.87 -20.93
C ALA A 43 -5.07 -6.32 -19.57
N SER A 44 -4.49 -7.50 -19.49
CA SER A 44 -3.88 -7.99 -18.26
C SER A 44 -2.66 -7.15 -17.86
N TRP A 45 -1.84 -6.72 -18.83
CA TRP A 45 -0.73 -5.80 -18.55
C TRP A 45 -1.21 -4.41 -18.12
N ALA A 46 -2.26 -3.89 -18.74
CA ALA A 46 -2.90 -2.64 -18.31
C ALA A 46 -3.42 -2.73 -16.87
N MET A 47 -4.04 -3.85 -16.49
CA MET A 47 -4.50 -4.11 -15.12
C MET A 47 -3.32 -4.08 -14.13
N VAL A 48 -2.23 -4.78 -14.45
CA VAL A 48 -1.03 -4.83 -13.60
C VAL A 48 -0.43 -3.45 -13.41
N MET A 49 -0.23 -2.71 -14.50
CA MET A 49 0.28 -1.34 -14.43
C MET A 49 -0.64 -0.43 -13.63
N GLY A 50 -1.96 -0.60 -13.77
CA GLY A 50 -2.95 0.10 -12.98
C GLY A 50 -2.77 -0.10 -11.47
N VAL A 51 -2.65 -1.36 -11.04
CA VAL A 51 -2.41 -1.72 -9.62
C VAL A 51 -1.06 -1.23 -9.13
N VAL A 52 0.00 -1.37 -9.93
CA VAL A 52 1.37 -0.91 -9.61
C VAL A 52 1.44 0.61 -9.44
N LEU A 53 0.58 1.38 -10.09
CA LEU A 53 0.48 2.82 -9.88
C LEU A 53 -0.41 3.19 -8.68
N LEU A 54 -1.56 2.51 -8.54
CA LEU A 54 -2.54 2.80 -7.49
C LEU A 54 -2.02 2.50 -6.08
N VAL A 55 -1.39 1.34 -5.86
CA VAL A 55 -0.99 0.94 -4.51
C VAL A 55 0.11 1.84 -3.93
N PRO A 56 1.25 2.09 -4.61
CA PRO A 56 2.24 3.06 -4.16
C PRO A 56 1.69 4.49 -4.14
N GLY A 57 0.87 4.89 -5.12
CA GLY A 57 0.28 6.22 -5.19
C GLY A 57 -0.62 6.53 -3.99
N THR A 58 -1.43 5.56 -3.55
CA THR A 58 -2.30 5.71 -2.37
C THR A 58 -1.48 5.77 -1.07
N LEU A 59 -0.43 4.96 -0.94
CA LEU A 59 0.50 5.03 0.19
C LEU A 59 1.16 6.41 0.28
N LEU A 60 1.73 6.89 -0.83
CA LEU A 60 2.36 8.21 -0.92
C LEU A 60 1.37 9.34 -0.63
N LEU A 61 0.14 9.26 -1.14
CA LEU A 61 -0.89 10.22 -0.80
C LEU A 61 -1.18 10.23 0.70
N GLY A 62 -1.23 9.05 1.33
CA GLY A 62 -1.42 8.90 2.77
C GLY A 62 -0.30 9.54 3.60
N THR A 63 0.96 9.44 3.15
CA THR A 63 2.10 10.06 3.87
C THR A 63 2.05 11.58 3.78
N LEU A 64 1.72 12.10 2.61
CA LEU A 64 1.60 13.54 2.36
C LEU A 64 0.48 14.18 3.17
N ARG A 65 -0.69 13.51 3.28
CA ARG A 65 -1.82 13.99 4.09
C ARG A 65 -1.48 14.08 5.58
N ARG A 66 -0.53 13.25 6.07
CA ARG A 66 -0.05 13.29 7.46
C ARG A 66 1.11 14.27 7.68
N GLY A 67 1.52 15.02 6.65
CA GLY A 67 2.68 15.90 6.71
C GLY A 67 4.02 15.17 6.91
N ARG A 68 4.04 13.83 6.75
CA ARG A 68 5.23 12.99 6.93
C ARG A 68 5.83 12.67 5.58
N ASN A 69 6.74 13.50 5.11
CA ASN A 69 7.57 13.16 3.95
C ASN A 69 8.83 12.42 4.41
N SER A 70 8.68 11.15 4.79
CA SER A 70 9.80 10.30 5.16
C SER A 70 10.32 9.56 3.94
N THR A 71 11.60 9.72 3.60
CA THR A 71 12.29 8.97 2.54
C THR A 71 12.07 7.47 2.69
N ARG A 72 11.99 6.97 3.92
CA ARG A 72 11.74 5.55 4.20
C ARG A 72 10.36 5.09 3.72
N LEU A 73 9.33 5.92 3.87
CA LEU A 73 7.98 5.57 3.39
C LEU A 73 7.90 5.60 1.86
N VAL A 74 8.65 6.51 1.21
CA VAL A 74 8.79 6.50 -0.24
C VAL A 74 9.45 5.20 -0.69
N VAL A 75 10.54 4.78 -0.04
CA VAL A 75 11.21 3.50 -0.32
C VAL A 75 10.26 2.33 -0.14
N VAL A 76 9.46 2.29 0.93
CA VAL A 76 8.46 1.23 1.15
C VAL A 76 7.40 1.20 0.05
N ALA A 77 6.85 2.36 -0.32
CA ALA A 77 5.87 2.47 -1.39
C ALA A 77 6.44 2.00 -2.74
N THR A 78 7.65 2.44 -3.08
CA THR A 78 8.35 2.04 -4.32
C THR A 78 8.67 0.54 -4.31
N ALA A 79 9.18 0.00 -3.19
CA ALA A 79 9.49 -1.41 -3.06
C ALA A 79 8.23 -2.29 -3.23
N LEU A 80 7.10 -1.86 -2.67
CA LEU A 80 5.82 -2.55 -2.85
C LEU A 80 5.35 -2.49 -4.31
N GLY A 81 5.49 -1.35 -4.98
CA GLY A 81 5.19 -1.22 -6.41
C GLY A 81 6.03 -2.16 -7.28
N LEU A 82 7.34 -2.23 -7.01
CA LEU A 82 8.24 -3.15 -7.70
C LEU A 82 7.90 -4.62 -7.42
N LEU A 83 7.59 -4.97 -6.17
CA LEU A 83 7.16 -6.32 -5.80
C LEU A 83 5.90 -6.73 -6.59
N LEU A 84 4.90 -5.84 -6.65
CA LEU A 84 3.67 -6.08 -7.41
C LEU A 84 3.96 -6.26 -8.91
N LEU A 85 4.80 -5.39 -9.47
CA LEU A 85 5.17 -5.46 -10.88
C LEU A 85 5.88 -6.76 -11.21
N VAL A 86 6.84 -7.18 -10.38
CA VAL A 86 7.58 -8.43 -10.58
C VAL A 86 6.69 -9.64 -10.39
N ALA A 87 5.87 -9.68 -9.34
CA ALA A 87 5.01 -10.83 -9.06
C ALA A 87 3.92 -11.01 -10.13
N PHE A 88 3.18 -9.96 -10.46
CA PHE A 88 2.15 -10.06 -11.50
C PHE A 88 2.76 -10.17 -12.91
N GLY A 89 3.83 -9.42 -13.19
CA GLY A 89 4.51 -9.49 -14.48
C GLY A 89 5.10 -10.86 -14.77
N SER A 90 5.76 -11.48 -13.79
CA SER A 90 6.24 -12.86 -13.92
C SER A 90 5.09 -13.85 -14.08
N ALA A 91 4.01 -13.73 -13.31
CA ALA A 91 2.84 -14.58 -13.46
C ALA A 91 2.20 -14.49 -14.86
N LEU A 92 2.21 -13.31 -15.50
CA LEU A 92 1.73 -13.14 -16.88
C LEU A 92 2.64 -13.78 -17.92
N LEU A 93 3.95 -13.79 -17.67
CA LEU A 93 4.95 -14.38 -18.57
C LEU A 93 4.97 -15.91 -18.54
N LEU A 94 4.58 -16.53 -17.41
CA LEU A 94 4.46 -17.99 -17.35
C LEU A 94 3.37 -18.48 -18.31
N PRO A 95 3.53 -19.60 -19.03
CA PRO A 95 2.45 -20.13 -19.87
C PRO A 95 1.23 -20.55 -19.02
N ALA A 96 0.06 -20.62 -19.66
CA ALA A 96 -1.10 -21.25 -19.06
C ALA A 96 -0.89 -22.77 -19.08
N THR A 97 -1.01 -23.39 -17.91
CA THR A 97 -0.64 -24.77 -17.66
C THR A 97 -1.88 -25.58 -17.29
N GLY A 98 -1.91 -26.84 -17.75
CA GLY A 98 -3.01 -27.79 -17.50
C GLY A 98 -2.85 -28.58 -16.21
N ALA A 99 -3.73 -29.56 -16.01
CA ALA A 99 -3.84 -30.35 -14.77
C ALA A 99 -2.58 -31.13 -14.36
N GLU A 100 -1.63 -31.35 -15.28
CA GLU A 100 -0.38 -32.08 -15.01
C GLU A 100 0.77 -31.20 -14.49
N GLU A 101 0.54 -29.91 -14.26
CA GLU A 101 1.59 -29.01 -13.79
C GLU A 101 2.10 -29.37 -12.38
N ALA A 102 3.43 -29.37 -12.22
CA ALA A 102 4.08 -29.49 -10.92
C ALA A 102 3.63 -28.35 -9.98
N LEU A 103 2.91 -28.73 -8.92
CA LEU A 103 2.40 -27.82 -7.91
C LEU A 103 3.53 -27.31 -7.01
N LEU A 104 3.56 -25.99 -6.78
CA LEU A 104 4.39 -25.35 -5.77
C LEU A 104 3.59 -25.24 -4.48
N LEU A 105 3.94 -26.05 -3.47
CA LEU A 105 3.27 -26.08 -2.16
C LEU A 105 1.74 -26.29 -2.27
N GLY A 106 1.29 -27.06 -3.27
CA GLY A 106 -0.12 -27.35 -3.51
C GLY A 106 -0.84 -26.40 -4.46
N LEU A 107 -0.16 -25.41 -5.06
CA LEU A 107 -0.75 -24.47 -6.02
C LEU A 107 -0.06 -24.53 -7.39
N PRO A 108 -0.80 -24.33 -8.50
CA PRO A 108 -0.20 -24.08 -9.82
C PRO A 108 0.77 -22.90 -9.77
N ARG A 109 1.84 -22.91 -10.59
CA ARG A 109 2.95 -21.94 -10.42
C ARG A 109 2.50 -20.49 -10.49
N ARG A 110 1.61 -20.16 -11.45
CA ARG A 110 1.03 -18.82 -11.56
C ARG A 110 0.29 -18.40 -10.28
N ALA A 111 -0.53 -19.29 -9.72
CA ALA A 111 -1.26 -19.01 -8.49
C ALA A 111 -0.32 -18.88 -7.29
N ALA A 112 0.70 -19.73 -7.19
CA ALA A 112 1.71 -19.66 -6.14
C ALA A 112 2.46 -18.31 -6.15
N ILE A 113 2.89 -17.83 -7.33
CA ILE A 113 3.57 -16.53 -7.46
C ILE A 113 2.67 -15.39 -6.98
N ILE A 114 1.40 -15.39 -7.39
CA ILE A 114 0.45 -14.34 -6.99
C ILE A 114 0.14 -14.43 -5.49
N ILE A 115 -0.25 -15.61 -5.00
CA ILE A 115 -0.69 -15.78 -3.61
C ILE A 115 0.47 -15.57 -2.64
N TYR A 116 1.64 -16.16 -2.90
CA TYR A 116 2.78 -16.01 -2.01
C TYR A 116 3.50 -14.68 -2.21
N GLY A 117 3.70 -14.25 -3.46
CA GLY A 117 4.41 -13.01 -3.77
C GLY A 117 3.59 -11.75 -3.48
N VAL A 118 2.30 -11.73 -3.82
CA VAL A 118 1.42 -10.56 -3.61
C VAL A 118 0.60 -10.67 -2.34
N GLY A 119 0.17 -11.86 -1.95
CA GLY A 119 -0.58 -12.06 -0.71
C GLY A 119 0.35 -12.10 0.51
N LEU A 120 1.24 -13.10 0.56
CA LEU A 120 1.99 -13.39 1.78
C LEU A 120 3.13 -12.42 2.05
N VAL A 121 3.95 -12.07 1.04
CA VAL A 121 5.12 -11.20 1.25
C VAL A 121 4.72 -9.82 1.81
N PRO A 122 3.72 -9.09 1.27
CA PRO A 122 3.32 -7.81 1.84
C PRO A 122 2.75 -7.94 3.25
N ILE A 123 1.99 -9.01 3.55
CA ILE A 123 1.45 -9.27 4.88
C ILE A 123 2.56 -9.38 5.92
N LEU A 124 3.73 -9.92 5.58
CA LEU A 124 4.88 -10.01 6.48
C LEU A 124 5.74 -8.74 6.45
N PHE A 125 5.90 -8.14 5.26
CA PHE A 125 6.77 -7.00 5.04
C PHE A 125 6.22 -5.70 5.64
N LEU A 126 4.92 -5.42 5.50
CA LEU A 126 4.32 -4.19 6.02
C LEU A 126 4.42 -4.08 7.55
N PRO A 127 4.03 -5.09 8.35
CA PRO A 127 4.17 -5.03 9.81
C PRO A 127 5.62 -4.86 10.24
N TRP A 128 6.56 -5.52 9.56
CA TRP A 128 7.99 -5.38 9.84
C TRP A 128 8.50 -3.96 9.54
N ALA A 129 8.14 -3.41 8.38
CA ALA A 129 8.49 -2.03 8.00
C ALA A 129 7.87 -1.03 8.97
N PHE A 130 6.61 -1.26 9.37
CA PHE A 130 5.89 -0.44 10.34
C PHE A 130 6.53 -0.50 11.72
N ALA A 131 6.89 -1.69 12.21
CA ALA A 131 7.58 -1.89 13.49
C ALA A 131 8.92 -1.12 13.53
N ARG A 132 9.61 -1.00 12.38
CA ARG A 132 10.83 -0.17 12.29
C ARG A 132 10.56 1.32 12.24
N ASP A 133 9.44 1.77 11.68
CA ASP A 133 9.12 3.19 11.55
C ASP A 133 8.40 3.79 12.78
N PHE A 134 7.82 2.92 13.62
CA PHE A 134 7.07 3.31 14.82
C PHE A 134 7.84 3.14 16.14
N ARG A 135 9.05 2.57 16.12
CA ARG A 135 9.90 2.48 17.33
C ARG A 135 10.14 3.84 17.99
N ASP A 136 10.16 4.92 17.20
CA ASP A 136 10.50 6.27 17.69
C ASP A 136 9.28 7.20 17.77
N VAL A 137 8.05 6.68 17.54
CA VAL A 137 6.81 7.49 17.48
C VAL A 137 5.84 7.14 18.61
N GLY A 138 6.21 6.19 19.49
CA GLY A 138 5.46 5.91 20.70
C GLY A 138 5.52 7.06 21.70
N LEU A 139 4.50 7.16 22.57
CA LEU A 139 4.62 7.93 23.81
C LEU A 139 5.71 7.25 24.65
N ASP A 140 6.85 7.92 24.82
CA ASP A 140 7.82 7.47 25.83
C ASP A 140 7.15 7.48 27.22
N ALA A 141 7.71 6.74 28.18
CA ALA A 141 7.12 6.62 29.51
C ALA A 141 6.87 7.98 30.18
N ALA A 142 7.76 8.96 29.97
CA ALA A 142 7.65 10.29 30.55
C ALA A 142 6.53 11.12 29.88
N ARG A 143 6.36 11.00 28.57
CA ARG A 143 5.28 11.65 27.79
C ARG A 143 3.92 11.04 28.14
N LEU A 144 3.89 9.74 28.37
CA LEU A 144 2.69 9.00 28.80
C LEU A 144 2.27 9.40 30.21
N GLU A 145 3.23 9.59 31.12
CA GLU A 145 2.99 10.14 32.46
C GLU A 145 2.57 11.60 32.45
N ALA A 146 3.17 12.43 31.59
CA ALA A 146 2.76 13.81 31.42
C ALA A 146 1.29 13.89 30.95
N LEU A 147 0.92 13.06 29.97
CA LEU A 147 -0.46 12.97 29.47
C LEU A 147 -1.43 12.47 30.55
N ARG A 148 -1.05 11.45 31.34
CA ARG A 148 -1.85 10.98 32.48
C ARG A 148 -2.09 12.09 33.51
N ARG A 149 -1.05 12.88 33.82
CA ARG A 149 -1.17 14.03 34.73
C ARG A 149 -2.09 15.11 34.17
N GLU A 150 -2.04 15.37 32.86
CA GLU A 150 -2.93 16.33 32.20
C GLU A 150 -4.39 15.85 32.21
N CYS A 151 -4.65 14.59 31.86
CA CYS A 151 -5.99 14.01 31.92
C CYS A 151 -6.56 14.02 33.35
N ALA A 152 -5.74 13.78 34.36
CA ALA A 152 -6.15 13.86 35.78
C ALA A 152 -6.51 15.30 36.21
N ARG A 153 -5.96 16.34 35.57
CA ARG A 153 -6.33 17.74 35.82
C ARG A 153 -7.61 18.16 35.11
N VAL A 154 -7.89 17.57 33.93
CA VAL A 154 -9.06 17.92 33.09
C VAL A 154 -10.31 17.13 33.47
N ALA A 155 -10.17 15.97 34.13
CA ALA A 155 -11.29 15.18 34.60
C ALA A 155 -11.56 15.43 36.09
N PRO A 156 -12.45 16.38 36.48
CA PRO A 156 -12.95 16.42 37.83
C PRO A 156 -13.86 15.20 38.05
N GLY A 157 -13.38 14.20 38.78
CA GLY A 157 -14.25 13.23 39.47
C GLY A 157 -14.39 11.80 38.93
N ARG A 158 -13.55 11.30 38.02
CA ARG A 158 -13.47 9.84 37.77
C ARG A 158 -12.17 9.25 38.31
N VAL A 159 -12.28 8.64 39.49
CA VAL A 159 -11.27 7.72 40.03
C VAL A 159 -11.24 6.48 39.13
N PRO A 160 -10.08 6.05 38.60
CA PRO A 160 -9.99 4.79 37.87
C PRO A 160 -10.25 3.61 38.83
N PRO A 161 -10.98 2.55 38.41
CA PRO A 161 -11.16 1.36 39.23
C PRO A 161 -9.82 0.66 39.49
N PRO A 162 -9.71 -0.08 40.61
CA PRO A 162 -8.47 -0.69 41.08
C PRO A 162 -7.87 -1.71 40.11
#